data_AF-A0A949GMR9-F1
#
_entry.id   AF-A0A949GMR9-F1
#
_cell.length_a   1.000
_cell.length_b   1.000
_cell.length_c   1.000
_cell.angle_alpha   90.00
_cell.angle_beta   90.00
_cell.angle_gamma   90.00
#
_symmetry.space_group_name_H-M   'P 1'
#
loop_
_entity.id
_entity.type
_entity.pdbx_description
1 polymer ?
#
loop_
_entity_poly.entity_id
_entity_poly.type
_entity_poly.pdbx_seq_one_letter_code
_entity_poly.pdbx_strand_id
1 'polypeptide(L)'
;EEAKLQRMPKPKALSGRVAFVTGSGGGIGKAIAKKFAEEGACVVLNDNNAERLEEAKAEFVKLFGKDNVAAAVADVTDASTIENAMNIAALAFGGIDLVVNNAGISISKPILDHTESDWNRLYDILVKGQYLVSQAAVRVMRKQAMGGDIVNIVSKNAVVAGPNNVGYGSAKGAQAHMSRLLSAELGPDKIRVNMVNPDAVIADSNIWAGGWAEGRAKAYGITVAELPAYYAKRTLLNESILPVDIANACFALVGGLLNKSTGNAINVDGGVAAGFLR
;
A
#
# COMPACT_ATOMS: atom_id res chain seq x y z
N GLU A 1 1.91 10.09 -41.08
CA GLU A 1 1.63 10.31 -39.65
C GLU A 1 2.17 9.16 -38.78
N GLU A 2 1.95 7.90 -39.18
CA GLU A 2 2.53 6.70 -38.54
C GLU A 2 4.06 6.72 -38.39
N ALA A 3 4.81 7.21 -39.39
CA ALA A 3 6.27 7.33 -39.29
C ALA A 3 6.75 8.36 -38.24
N LYS A 4 5.90 9.31 -37.82
CA LYS A 4 6.19 10.24 -36.72
C LYS A 4 5.87 9.61 -35.37
N LEU A 5 4.80 8.80 -35.28
CA LEU A 5 4.44 8.04 -34.08
C LEU A 5 5.48 6.96 -33.74
N GLN A 6 6.09 6.32 -34.73
CA GLN A 6 7.18 5.33 -34.52
C GLN A 6 8.48 5.95 -33.97
N ARG A 7 8.65 7.28 -34.04
CA ARG A 7 9.82 8.00 -33.50
C ARG A 7 9.62 8.50 -32.08
N MET A 8 8.41 8.40 -31.53
CA MET A 8 8.16 8.79 -30.15
C MET A 8 8.79 7.76 -29.21
N PRO A 9 9.35 8.20 -28.06
CA PRO A 9 9.81 7.27 -27.04
C PRO A 9 8.64 6.37 -26.63
N LYS A 10 8.95 5.09 -26.40
CA LYS A 10 7.95 4.10 -25.99
C LYS A 10 7.18 4.65 -24.76
N PRO A 11 5.84 4.54 -24.73
CA PRO A 11 5.06 4.92 -23.56
C PRO A 11 5.62 4.28 -22.30
N LYS A 12 5.54 5.01 -21.18
CA LYS A 12 5.94 4.48 -19.89
C LYS A 12 5.02 3.32 -19.50
N ALA A 13 5.48 2.47 -18.59
CA ALA A 13 4.82 1.19 -18.31
C ALA A 13 3.38 1.34 -17.79
N LEU A 14 3.06 2.43 -17.11
CA LEU A 14 1.72 2.71 -16.57
C LEU A 14 0.99 3.84 -17.31
N SER A 15 1.49 4.27 -18.47
CA SER A 15 0.79 5.24 -19.30
C SER A 15 -0.64 4.79 -19.61
N GLY A 16 -1.61 5.66 -19.32
CA GLY A 16 -3.05 5.39 -19.51
C GLY A 16 -3.69 4.54 -18.42
N ARG A 17 -2.99 4.23 -17.32
CA ARG A 17 -3.54 3.56 -16.14
C ARG A 17 -3.95 4.59 -15.09
N VAL A 18 -5.06 4.34 -14.39
CA VAL A 18 -5.49 5.12 -13.23
C VAL A 18 -5.23 4.35 -11.94
N ALA A 19 -4.45 4.95 -11.04
CA ALA A 19 -4.05 4.34 -9.77
C ALA A 19 -4.63 5.07 -8.56
N PHE A 20 -5.37 4.33 -7.73
CA PHE A 20 -5.89 4.80 -6.44
C PHE A 20 -5.05 4.20 -5.30
N VAL A 21 -4.43 5.04 -4.48
CA VAL A 21 -3.51 4.60 -3.42
C VAL A 21 -4.00 5.13 -2.06
N THR A 22 -4.41 4.23 -1.16
CA THR A 22 -4.88 4.64 0.17
C THR A 22 -3.73 5.00 1.11
N GLY A 23 -3.92 6.00 1.97
CA GLY A 23 -2.87 6.49 2.86
C GLY A 23 -1.66 7.06 2.12
N SER A 24 -1.87 7.69 0.97
CA SER A 24 -0.84 8.29 0.13
C SER A 24 -0.52 9.75 0.49
N GLY A 25 -1.04 10.27 1.60
CA GLY A 25 -0.61 11.56 2.15
C GLY A 25 0.83 11.53 2.70
N GLY A 26 1.38 10.35 3.00
CA GLY A 26 2.75 10.19 3.49
C GLY A 26 3.31 8.78 3.37
N GLY A 27 4.55 8.59 3.84
CA GLY A 27 5.23 7.30 3.95
C GLY A 27 5.19 6.42 2.69
N ILE A 28 4.93 5.13 2.89
CA ILE A 28 4.90 4.10 1.83
C ILE A 28 3.89 4.46 0.73
N GLY A 29 2.67 4.86 1.10
CA GLY A 29 1.62 5.19 0.14
C GLY A 29 2.03 6.34 -0.79
N LYS A 30 2.64 7.39 -0.23
CA LYS A 30 3.14 8.52 -1.03
C LYS A 30 4.25 8.08 -1.98
N ALA A 31 5.18 7.24 -1.53
CA ALA A 31 6.25 6.72 -2.37
C ALA A 31 5.72 5.84 -3.52
N ILE A 32 4.72 4.99 -3.25
CA ILE A 32 4.06 4.16 -4.27
C ILE A 32 3.37 5.04 -5.31
N ALA A 33 2.55 6.01 -4.87
CA ALA A 33 1.87 6.93 -5.77
C ALA A 33 2.87 7.72 -6.63
N LYS A 34 3.97 8.18 -6.03
CA LYS A 34 5.02 8.91 -6.75
C LYS A 34 5.65 8.04 -7.83
N LYS A 35 6.02 6.80 -7.50
CA LYS A 35 6.57 5.85 -8.49
C LYS A 35 5.59 5.57 -9.62
N PHE A 36 4.30 5.44 -9.33
CA PHE A 36 3.30 5.20 -10.38
C PHE A 36 3.13 6.41 -11.32
N ALA A 37 3.14 7.63 -10.76
CA ALA A 37 3.12 8.86 -11.57
C ALA A 37 4.40 9.03 -12.40
N GLU A 38 5.57 8.71 -11.84
CA GLU A 38 6.85 8.67 -12.57
C GLU A 38 6.80 7.71 -13.75
N GLU A 39 6.04 6.61 -13.64
CA GLU A 39 5.83 5.59 -14.68
C GLU A 39 4.59 5.87 -15.56
N GLY A 40 4.01 7.08 -15.46
CA GLY A 40 3.00 7.61 -16.38
C GLY A 40 1.55 7.34 -16.02
N ALA A 41 1.25 6.82 -14.82
CA ALA A 41 -0.13 6.66 -14.36
C ALA A 41 -0.75 8.01 -13.99
N CYS A 42 -2.07 8.15 -14.18
CA CYS A 42 -2.85 9.14 -13.45
C CYS A 42 -3.06 8.64 -12.02
N VAL A 43 -2.71 9.43 -11.02
CA VAL A 43 -2.76 9.01 -9.62
C VAL A 43 -3.85 9.75 -8.85
N VAL A 44 -4.63 8.99 -8.10
CA VAL A 44 -5.62 9.47 -7.16
C VAL A 44 -5.06 9.24 -5.76
N LEU A 45 -4.63 10.34 -5.14
CA LEU A 45 -4.13 10.33 -3.77
C LEU A 45 -5.31 10.22 -2.79
N ASN A 46 -5.15 9.43 -1.74
CA ASN A 46 -6.14 9.30 -0.69
C ASN A 46 -5.50 9.32 0.71
N ASP A 47 -6.11 10.06 1.63
CA ASP A 47 -5.80 10.04 3.05
C ASP A 47 -7.06 10.45 3.83
N ASN A 48 -7.15 10.11 5.11
CA ASN A 48 -8.24 10.59 5.96
C ASN A 48 -7.92 11.96 6.60
N ASN A 49 -6.65 12.37 6.58
CA ASN A 49 -6.22 13.70 6.98
C ASN A 49 -6.18 14.63 5.75
N ALA A 50 -7.08 15.61 5.72
CA ALA A 50 -7.24 16.52 4.59
C ALA A 50 -6.02 17.43 4.38
N GLU A 51 -5.37 17.89 5.45
CA GLU A 51 -4.21 18.79 5.37
C GLU A 51 -3.01 18.09 4.72
N ARG A 52 -2.65 16.89 5.23
CA ARG A 52 -1.57 16.07 4.64
C ARG A 52 -1.87 15.71 3.19
N LEU A 53 -3.13 15.44 2.88
CA LEU A 53 -3.53 15.10 1.52
C LEU A 53 -3.36 16.29 0.57
N GLU A 54 -3.72 17.50 1.00
CA GLU A 54 -3.57 18.70 0.19
C GLU A 54 -2.09 19.06 -0.02
N GLU A 55 -1.24 18.90 1.00
CA GLU A 55 0.21 19.04 0.86
C GLU A 55 0.79 18.07 -0.16
N ALA A 56 0.44 16.77 -0.06
CA ALA A 56 0.88 15.75 -1.01
C ALA A 56 0.38 16.05 -2.43
N LYS A 57 -0.87 16.49 -2.58
CA LYS A 57 -1.43 16.88 -3.87
C LYS A 57 -0.68 18.06 -4.47
N ALA A 58 -0.39 19.10 -3.70
CA ALA A 58 0.38 20.26 -4.18
C ALA A 58 1.78 19.85 -4.65
N GLU A 59 2.46 18.98 -3.89
CA GLU A 59 3.75 18.37 -4.29
C GLU A 59 3.62 17.64 -5.63
N PHE A 60 2.62 16.76 -5.77
CA PHE A 60 2.43 15.95 -6.97
C PHE A 60 2.03 16.77 -8.19
N VAL A 61 1.16 17.76 -8.05
CA VAL A 61 0.76 18.67 -9.14
C VAL A 61 1.98 19.42 -9.66
N LYS A 62 2.89 19.85 -8.78
CA LYS A 62 4.14 20.51 -9.18
C LYS A 62 5.07 19.56 -9.96
N LEU A 63 5.12 18.28 -9.61
CA LEU A 63 6.02 17.30 -10.22
C LEU A 63 5.47 16.69 -11.52
N PHE A 64 4.16 16.41 -11.58
CA PHE A 64 3.54 15.59 -12.62
C PHE A 64 2.45 16.31 -13.41
N GLY A 65 2.09 17.53 -13.02
CA GLY A 65 1.03 18.32 -13.64
C GLY A 65 -0.36 17.98 -13.10
N LYS A 66 -1.25 18.97 -13.15
CA LYS A 66 -2.62 18.86 -12.63
C LYS A 66 -3.49 17.81 -13.34
N ASP A 67 -3.17 17.49 -14.60
CA ASP A 67 -3.96 16.58 -15.41
C ASP A 67 -3.67 15.10 -15.10
N ASN A 68 -2.65 14.81 -14.28
CA ASN A 68 -2.26 13.45 -13.89
C ASN A 68 -2.51 13.17 -12.40
N VAL A 69 -3.04 14.13 -11.64
CA VAL A 69 -3.12 14.06 -10.18
C VAL A 69 -4.50 14.50 -9.70
N ALA A 70 -5.20 13.61 -9.01
CA ALA A 70 -6.39 13.91 -8.25
C ALA A 70 -6.18 13.54 -6.77
N ALA A 71 -7.04 14.04 -5.89
CA ALA A 71 -7.01 13.68 -4.48
C ALA A 71 -8.44 13.51 -3.96
N ALA A 72 -8.65 12.52 -3.09
CA ALA A 72 -9.93 12.25 -2.45
C ALA A 72 -9.72 11.95 -0.96
N VAL A 73 -10.25 12.81 -0.09
CA VAL A 73 -10.29 12.54 1.35
C VAL A 73 -11.27 11.40 1.60
N ALA A 74 -10.82 10.31 2.24
CA ALA A 74 -11.71 9.24 2.67
C ALA A 74 -11.14 8.49 3.87
N ASP A 75 -12.03 8.03 4.75
CA ASP A 75 -11.72 7.07 5.79
C ASP A 75 -12.02 5.67 5.27
N VAL A 76 -11.01 4.80 5.23
CA VAL A 76 -11.17 3.42 4.73
C VAL A 76 -12.13 2.58 5.59
N THR A 77 -12.54 3.05 6.76
CA THR A 77 -13.55 2.39 7.60
C THR A 77 -14.99 2.81 7.28
N ASP A 78 -15.19 3.84 6.46
CA ASP A 78 -16.50 4.37 6.06
C ASP A 78 -16.73 4.15 4.56
N ALA A 79 -17.65 3.22 4.24
CA ALA A 79 -18.01 2.86 2.88
C ALA A 79 -18.50 4.05 2.04
N SER A 80 -19.20 5.02 2.63
CA SER A 80 -19.74 6.17 1.91
C SER A 80 -18.61 7.09 1.40
N THR A 81 -17.59 7.31 2.22
CA THR A 81 -16.43 8.12 1.84
C THR A 81 -15.57 7.44 0.78
N ILE A 82 -15.46 6.11 0.83
CA ILE A 82 -14.77 5.31 -0.18
C ILE A 82 -15.52 5.40 -1.51
N GLU A 83 -16.84 5.24 -1.52
CA GLU A 83 -17.64 5.35 -2.75
C GLU A 83 -17.52 6.74 -3.39
N ASN A 84 -17.54 7.79 -2.57
CA ASN A 84 -17.27 9.14 -3.04
C ASN A 84 -15.87 9.29 -3.65
N ALA A 85 -14.84 8.68 -3.03
CA ALA A 85 -13.47 8.69 -3.56
C ALA A 85 -13.35 7.96 -4.91
N MET A 86 -14.05 6.84 -5.08
CA MET A 86 -14.12 6.12 -6.36
C MET A 86 -14.82 6.97 -7.44
N ASN A 87 -15.87 7.71 -7.07
CA ASN A 87 -16.54 8.64 -8.00
C ASN A 87 -15.63 9.80 -8.41
N ILE A 88 -14.85 10.36 -7.49
CA ILE A 88 -13.85 11.40 -7.79
C ILE A 88 -12.83 10.87 -8.80
N ALA A 89 -12.31 9.64 -8.60
CA ALA A 89 -11.40 9.01 -9.54
C ALA A 89 -12.02 8.84 -10.94
N ALA A 90 -13.26 8.34 -11.00
CA ALA A 90 -13.98 8.16 -12.25
C ALA A 90 -14.26 9.48 -12.98
N LEU A 91 -14.62 10.55 -12.25
CA LEU A 91 -14.84 11.87 -12.83
C LEU A 91 -13.54 12.52 -13.33
N ALA A 92 -12.43 12.32 -12.60
CA ALA A 92 -11.14 12.91 -12.97
C ALA A 92 -10.50 12.19 -14.17
N PHE A 93 -10.55 10.85 -14.20
CA PHE A 93 -9.74 10.04 -15.12
C PHE A 93 -10.51 8.95 -15.86
N GLY A 94 -11.82 8.83 -15.66
CA GLY A 94 -12.68 7.88 -16.37
C GLY A 94 -12.77 6.48 -15.75
N GLY A 95 -12.02 6.19 -14.69
CA GLY A 95 -12.05 4.86 -14.07
C GLY A 95 -10.97 4.63 -13.02
N ILE A 96 -10.77 3.36 -12.67
CA ILE A 96 -9.68 2.87 -11.81
C ILE A 96 -9.19 1.54 -12.37
N ASP A 97 -7.89 1.43 -12.60
CA ASP A 97 -7.25 0.22 -13.13
C ASP A 97 -6.31 -0.43 -12.12
N LEU A 98 -5.86 0.33 -11.13
CA LEU A 98 -4.88 -0.06 -10.12
C LEU A 98 -5.35 0.43 -8.75
N VAL A 99 -5.44 -0.46 -7.77
CA VAL A 99 -5.67 -0.09 -6.38
C VAL A 99 -4.54 -0.61 -5.51
N VAL A 100 -4.05 0.27 -4.64
CA VAL A 100 -3.10 -0.10 -3.59
C VAL A 100 -3.75 0.12 -2.23
N ASN A 101 -4.06 -0.97 -1.54
CA ASN A 101 -4.49 -0.93 -0.14
C ASN A 101 -3.25 -0.78 0.75
N ASN A 102 -2.93 0.45 1.10
CA ASN A 102 -1.76 0.81 1.92
C ASN A 102 -2.14 1.42 3.28
N ALA A 103 -3.30 2.09 3.38
CA ALA A 103 -3.75 2.68 4.64
C ALA A 103 -3.71 1.66 5.79
N GLY A 104 -3.10 2.04 6.92
CA GLY A 104 -2.94 1.15 8.05
C GLY A 104 -2.31 1.81 9.26
N ILE A 105 -2.40 1.10 10.38
CA ILE A 105 -1.84 1.47 11.67
C ILE A 105 -1.12 0.27 12.29
N SER A 106 -0.33 0.50 13.34
CA SER A 106 0.26 -0.55 14.16
C SER A 106 0.01 -0.26 15.63
N ILE A 107 -0.47 -1.27 16.37
CA ILE A 107 -0.60 -1.22 17.82
C ILE A 107 0.14 -2.44 18.36
N SER A 108 1.15 -2.19 19.18
CA SER A 108 2.02 -3.22 19.76
C SER A 108 1.97 -3.11 21.27
N LYS A 109 1.25 -4.04 21.93
CA LYS A 109 1.05 -4.07 23.38
C LYS A 109 1.10 -5.51 23.92
N PRO A 110 1.54 -5.73 25.17
CA PRO A 110 1.35 -7.01 25.85
C PRO A 110 -0.12 -7.43 25.87
N ILE A 111 -0.39 -8.74 25.94
CA ILE A 111 -1.75 -9.27 25.81
C ILE A 111 -2.72 -8.74 26.88
N LEU A 112 -2.24 -8.51 28.11
CA LEU A 112 -3.07 -7.98 29.20
C LEU A 112 -3.34 -6.48 29.08
N ASP A 113 -2.54 -5.75 28.30
CA ASP A 113 -2.68 -4.30 28.08
C ASP A 113 -3.38 -3.99 26.75
N HIS A 114 -3.59 -5.01 25.90
CA HIS A 114 -4.22 -4.86 24.60
C HIS A 114 -5.74 -4.88 24.76
N THR A 115 -6.35 -3.71 24.63
CA THR A 115 -7.80 -3.56 24.84
C THR A 115 -8.60 -4.11 23.66
N GLU A 116 -9.89 -4.35 23.88
CA GLU A 116 -10.82 -4.67 22.80
C GLU A 116 -10.93 -3.51 21.79
N SER A 117 -10.85 -2.27 22.27
CA SER A 117 -10.82 -1.08 21.39
C SER A 117 -9.60 -1.08 20.47
N ASP A 118 -8.41 -1.42 20.98
CA ASP A 118 -7.21 -1.59 20.15
C ASP A 118 -7.41 -2.68 19.08
N TRP A 119 -8.06 -3.79 19.45
CA TRP A 119 -8.36 -4.90 18.53
C TRP A 119 -9.33 -4.47 17.43
N ASN A 120 -10.45 -3.86 17.81
CA ASN A 120 -11.47 -3.37 16.88
C ASN A 120 -10.87 -2.35 15.93
N ARG A 121 -10.05 -1.41 16.43
CA ARG A 121 -9.40 -0.41 15.60
C ARG A 121 -8.46 -1.01 14.57
N LEU A 122 -7.67 -2.01 14.96
CA LEU A 122 -6.80 -2.75 14.03
C LEU A 122 -7.60 -3.46 12.94
N TYR A 123 -8.64 -4.21 13.32
CA TYR A 123 -9.45 -4.96 12.36
C TYR A 123 -10.28 -4.05 11.46
N ASP A 124 -10.83 -2.97 11.99
CA ASP A 124 -11.62 -2.01 11.23
C ASP A 124 -10.80 -1.35 10.11
N ILE A 125 -9.57 -0.92 10.41
CA ILE A 125 -8.72 -0.27 9.39
C ILE A 125 -8.08 -1.30 8.47
N LEU A 126 -7.39 -2.29 9.04
CA LEU A 126 -6.52 -3.17 8.27
C LEU A 126 -7.33 -4.20 7.48
N VAL A 127 -8.36 -4.78 8.09
CA VAL A 127 -9.10 -5.90 7.48
C VAL A 127 -10.35 -5.37 6.79
N LYS A 128 -11.27 -4.75 7.54
CA LYS A 128 -12.50 -4.20 6.97
C LYS A 128 -12.21 -3.11 5.95
N GLY A 129 -11.24 -2.23 6.22
CA GLY A 129 -10.88 -1.18 5.27
C GLY A 129 -10.33 -1.69 3.94
N GLN A 130 -9.41 -2.67 3.97
CA GLN A 130 -8.96 -3.34 2.74
C GLN A 130 -10.14 -3.96 1.98
N TYR A 131 -11.05 -4.63 2.69
CA TYR A 131 -12.22 -5.25 2.08
C TYR A 131 -13.12 -4.22 1.39
N LEU A 132 -13.50 -3.14 2.08
CA LEU A 132 -14.40 -2.11 1.54
C LEU A 132 -13.80 -1.40 0.32
N VAL A 133 -12.52 -1.01 0.39
CA VAL A 133 -11.82 -0.37 -0.74
C VAL A 133 -11.73 -1.32 -1.94
N SER A 134 -11.35 -2.58 -1.70
CA SER A 134 -11.28 -3.59 -2.77
C SER A 134 -12.65 -3.84 -3.39
N GLN A 135 -13.70 -3.94 -2.58
CA GLN A 135 -15.06 -4.16 -3.06
C GLN A 135 -15.55 -3.00 -3.94
N ALA A 136 -15.30 -1.75 -3.53
CA ALA A 136 -15.67 -0.57 -4.29
C ALA A 136 -14.90 -0.47 -5.61
N ALA A 137 -13.59 -0.76 -5.58
CA ALA A 137 -12.76 -0.79 -6.78
C ALA A 137 -13.17 -1.89 -7.77
N VAL A 138 -13.49 -3.10 -7.29
CA VAL A 138 -13.98 -4.20 -8.13
C VAL A 138 -15.30 -3.83 -8.80
N ARG A 139 -16.20 -3.09 -8.13
CA ARG A 139 -17.42 -2.56 -8.77
C ARG A 139 -17.09 -1.68 -9.98
N VAL A 140 -16.06 -0.82 -9.87
CA VAL A 140 -15.60 0.05 -10.95
C VAL A 140 -14.93 -0.77 -12.06
N MET A 141 -13.98 -1.65 -11.73
CA MET A 141 -13.26 -2.50 -12.69
C MET A 141 -14.18 -3.44 -13.47
N ARG A 142 -15.19 -4.03 -12.83
CA ARG A 142 -16.19 -4.87 -13.50
C ARG A 142 -17.05 -4.09 -14.48
N LYS A 143 -17.40 -2.84 -14.15
CA LYS A 143 -18.12 -1.94 -15.09
C LYS A 143 -17.24 -1.59 -16.29
N GLN A 144 -15.94 -1.39 -16.08
CA GLN A 144 -14.98 -1.14 -17.15
C GLN A 144 -14.76 -2.39 -18.04
N ALA A 145 -14.85 -3.59 -17.47
CA ALA A 145 -14.61 -4.86 -18.16
C ALA A 145 -13.22 -4.97 -18.84
N MET A 146 -12.20 -4.34 -18.23
CA MET A 146 -10.82 -4.33 -18.73
C MET A 146 -9.84 -5.11 -17.84
N GLY A 147 -10.33 -5.76 -16.78
CA GLY A 147 -9.49 -6.30 -15.72
C GLY A 147 -8.98 -5.21 -14.77
N GLY A 148 -7.87 -5.48 -14.08
CA GLY A 148 -7.24 -4.52 -13.17
C GLY A 148 -6.23 -5.18 -12.23
N ASP A 149 -5.63 -4.37 -11.37
CA ASP A 149 -4.71 -4.87 -10.35
C ASP A 149 -5.04 -4.31 -8.96
N ILE A 150 -5.02 -5.19 -7.97
CA ILE A 150 -5.09 -4.85 -6.55
C ILE A 150 -3.79 -5.29 -5.90
N VAL A 151 -3.10 -4.36 -5.26
CA VAL A 151 -1.89 -4.61 -4.48
C VAL A 151 -2.16 -4.30 -3.02
N ASN A 152 -1.97 -5.28 -2.14
CA ASN A 152 -2.21 -5.12 -0.71
C ASN A 152 -0.87 -5.01 0.02
N ILE A 153 -0.65 -3.89 0.73
CA ILE A 153 0.51 -3.74 1.61
C ILE A 153 0.20 -4.42 2.93
N VAL A 154 0.72 -5.64 3.07
CA VAL A 154 0.45 -6.47 4.24
C VAL A 154 1.54 -6.20 5.27
N SER A 155 2.43 -7.16 5.55
CA SER A 155 3.53 -7.07 6.50
C SER A 155 4.17 -8.45 6.61
N LYS A 156 5.47 -8.49 6.89
CA LYS A 156 6.14 -9.70 7.39
C LYS A 156 5.42 -10.34 8.60
N ASN A 157 4.77 -9.55 9.45
CA ASN A 157 4.04 -10.04 10.64
C ASN A 157 2.79 -10.87 10.30
N ALA A 158 2.40 -10.98 9.03
CA ALA A 158 1.37 -11.94 8.60
C ALA A 158 1.83 -13.40 8.73
N VAL A 159 3.14 -13.65 8.74
CA VAL A 159 3.73 -15.00 8.82
C VAL A 159 4.78 -15.17 9.91
N VAL A 160 5.27 -14.07 10.48
CA VAL A 160 6.24 -14.10 11.58
C VAL A 160 5.56 -13.80 12.91
N ALA A 161 5.72 -14.71 13.86
CA ALA A 161 5.34 -14.49 15.24
C ALA A 161 6.35 -13.58 15.96
N GLY A 162 5.85 -12.63 16.75
CA GLY A 162 6.67 -11.78 17.60
C GLY A 162 5.87 -11.30 18.81
N PRO A 163 6.52 -11.03 19.95
CA PRO A 163 5.83 -10.59 21.16
C PRO A 163 5.08 -9.28 20.92
N ASN A 164 4.00 -9.07 21.68
CA ASN A 164 3.17 -7.86 21.70
C ASN A 164 2.42 -7.53 20.39
N ASN A 165 2.37 -8.46 19.43
CA ASN A 165 1.77 -8.24 18.10
C ASN A 165 0.58 -9.16 17.81
N VAL A 166 -0.10 -9.71 18.83
CA VAL A 166 -1.22 -10.64 18.61
C VAL A 166 -2.32 -10.00 17.75
N GLY A 167 -2.80 -8.80 18.12
CA GLY A 167 -3.80 -8.08 17.33
C GLY A 167 -3.31 -7.71 15.93
N TYR A 168 -2.15 -7.04 15.84
CA TYR A 168 -1.61 -6.58 14.55
C TYR A 168 -1.25 -7.72 13.61
N GLY A 169 -0.52 -8.73 14.10
CA GLY A 169 -0.14 -9.92 13.34
C GLY A 169 -1.35 -10.73 12.88
N SER A 170 -2.37 -10.89 13.74
CA SER A 170 -3.63 -11.54 13.37
C SER A 170 -4.36 -10.79 12.26
N ALA A 171 -4.48 -9.46 12.37
CA ALA A 171 -5.07 -8.62 11.32
C ALA A 171 -4.28 -8.70 10.00
N LYS A 172 -2.94 -8.68 10.05
CA LYS A 172 -2.08 -8.85 8.85
C LYS A 172 -2.20 -10.26 8.25
N GLY A 173 -2.33 -11.30 9.07
CA GLY A 173 -2.64 -12.66 8.62
C GLY A 173 -3.98 -12.72 7.89
N ALA A 174 -5.01 -12.07 8.43
CA ALA A 174 -6.32 -11.95 7.78
C ALA A 174 -6.23 -11.20 6.44
N GLN A 175 -5.51 -10.08 6.36
CA GLN A 175 -5.25 -9.37 5.09
C GLN A 175 -4.58 -10.27 4.05
N ALA A 176 -3.57 -11.05 4.46
CA ALA A 176 -2.87 -11.96 3.57
C ALA A 176 -3.78 -13.06 3.02
N HIS A 177 -4.57 -13.68 3.89
CA HIS A 177 -5.51 -14.73 3.46
C HIS A 177 -6.62 -14.16 2.58
N MET A 178 -7.20 -13.02 2.95
CA MET A 178 -8.20 -12.31 2.14
C MET A 178 -7.68 -11.99 0.73
N SER A 179 -6.41 -11.59 0.59
CA SER A 179 -5.81 -11.31 -0.71
C SER A 179 -5.79 -12.55 -1.62
N ARG A 180 -5.54 -13.74 -1.04
CA ARG A 180 -5.60 -15.01 -1.77
C ARG A 180 -7.03 -15.36 -2.17
N LEU A 181 -8.00 -15.19 -1.27
CA LEU A 181 -9.42 -15.40 -1.56
C LEU A 181 -9.89 -14.49 -2.71
N LEU A 182 -9.58 -13.20 -2.64
CA LEU A 182 -9.88 -12.24 -3.72
C LEU A 182 -9.19 -12.63 -5.03
N SER A 183 -7.95 -13.11 -4.99
CA SER A 183 -7.25 -13.56 -6.20
C SER A 183 -7.95 -14.73 -6.90
N ALA A 184 -8.50 -15.66 -6.12
CA ALA A 184 -9.23 -16.82 -6.63
C ALA A 184 -10.61 -16.40 -7.19
N GLU A 185 -11.30 -15.50 -6.50
CA GLU A 185 -12.63 -15.02 -6.90
C GLU A 185 -12.58 -14.13 -8.17
N LEU A 186 -11.59 -13.24 -8.25
CA LEU A 186 -11.55 -12.18 -9.27
C LEU A 186 -10.76 -12.56 -10.53
N GLY A 187 -10.10 -13.73 -10.54
CA GLY A 187 -9.35 -14.24 -11.68
C GLY A 187 -10.14 -14.31 -13.00
N PRO A 188 -11.42 -14.77 -13.01
CA PRO A 188 -12.27 -14.74 -14.21
C PRO A 188 -12.45 -13.33 -14.80
N ASP A 189 -12.48 -12.30 -13.95
CA ASP A 189 -12.61 -10.89 -14.35
C ASP A 189 -11.30 -10.28 -14.84
N LYS A 190 -10.20 -11.05 -14.88
CA LYS A 190 -8.84 -10.58 -15.17
C LYS A 190 -8.35 -9.49 -14.20
N ILE A 191 -8.86 -9.49 -12.98
CA ILE A 191 -8.38 -8.63 -11.90
C ILE A 191 -7.38 -9.43 -11.07
N ARG A 192 -6.11 -9.00 -11.08
CA ARG A 192 -5.04 -9.64 -10.32
C ARG A 192 -4.98 -9.08 -8.92
N VAL A 193 -4.73 -9.93 -7.93
CA VAL A 193 -4.58 -9.51 -6.54
C VAL A 193 -3.27 -10.06 -6.00
N ASN A 194 -2.34 -9.17 -5.64
CA ASN A 194 -1.02 -9.56 -5.11
C ASN A 194 -0.72 -8.76 -3.84
N MET A 195 0.29 -9.20 -3.09
CA MET A 195 0.70 -8.62 -1.83
C MET A 195 2.15 -8.17 -1.88
N VAL A 196 2.46 -7.12 -1.11
CA VAL A 196 3.83 -6.78 -0.75
C VAL A 196 3.94 -6.84 0.77
N ASN A 197 4.99 -7.47 1.27
CA ASN A 197 5.27 -7.64 2.70
C ASN A 197 6.52 -6.83 3.09
N PRO A 198 6.34 -5.59 3.57
CA PRO A 198 7.44 -4.82 4.14
C PRO A 198 7.93 -5.37 5.49
N ASP A 199 9.18 -5.08 5.84
CA ASP A 199 9.68 -5.05 7.22
C ASP A 199 10.31 -3.69 7.54
N ALA A 200 10.15 -3.26 8.79
CA ALA A 200 10.86 -2.14 9.42
C ALA A 200 11.07 -0.86 8.57
N VAL A 201 10.07 -0.41 7.80
CA VAL A 201 10.15 0.86 7.05
C VAL A 201 9.95 2.04 8.01
N ILE A 202 11.05 2.64 8.47
CA ILE A 202 11.07 3.73 9.47
C ILE A 202 10.94 5.10 8.80
N ALA A 203 11.67 5.32 7.71
CA ALA A 203 11.73 6.61 7.04
C ALA A 203 10.33 7.08 6.60
N ASP A 204 10.02 8.35 6.87
CA ASP A 204 8.77 9.04 6.52
C ASP A 204 7.49 8.38 7.02
N SER A 205 7.58 7.47 8.00
CA SER A 205 6.46 6.68 8.46
C SER A 205 5.85 7.27 9.73
N ASN A 206 4.61 7.76 9.60
CA ASN A 206 3.80 8.24 10.73
C ASN A 206 3.51 7.16 11.78
N ILE A 207 3.66 5.88 11.44
CA ILE A 207 3.48 4.75 12.36
C ILE A 207 4.59 4.72 13.43
N TRP A 208 5.76 5.31 13.14
CA TRP A 208 6.88 5.38 14.08
C TRP A 208 6.86 6.65 14.93
N ALA A 209 5.98 7.60 14.62
CA ALA A 209 5.78 8.80 15.42
C ALA A 209 4.98 8.50 16.70
N GLY A 210 5.00 9.43 17.67
CA GLY A 210 4.11 9.38 18.84
C GLY A 210 4.48 8.35 19.91
N GLY A 211 5.78 8.05 20.13
CA GLY A 211 6.24 7.21 21.25
C GLY A 211 6.59 5.77 20.86
N TRP A 212 6.27 5.34 19.63
CA TRP A 212 6.51 3.96 19.20
C TRP A 212 7.99 3.65 18.99
N ALA A 213 8.71 4.57 18.34
CA ALA A 213 10.16 4.43 18.17
C ALA A 213 10.87 4.42 19.52
N GLU A 214 10.47 5.29 20.46
CA GLU A 214 11.00 5.35 21.82
C GLU A 214 10.74 4.04 22.59
N GLY A 215 9.53 3.49 22.49
CA GLY A 215 9.17 2.22 23.11
C GLY A 215 10.01 1.06 22.58
N ARG A 216 10.27 1.02 21.27
CA ARG A 216 11.13 0.00 20.64
C ARG A 216 12.60 0.18 20.99
N ALA A 217 13.10 1.41 20.96
CA ALA A 217 14.47 1.75 21.36
C ALA A 217 14.73 1.28 22.80
N LYS A 218 13.83 1.61 23.73
CA LYS A 218 13.87 1.14 25.12
C LYS A 218 13.83 -0.39 25.24
N ALA A 219 12.95 -1.06 24.50
CA ALA A 219 12.84 -2.51 24.53
C ALA A 219 14.10 -3.23 24.03
N TYR A 220 14.86 -2.62 23.11
CA TYR A 220 16.12 -3.17 22.60
C TYR A 220 17.36 -2.66 23.33
N GLY A 221 17.21 -1.72 24.28
CA GLY A 221 18.33 -1.11 25.00
C GLY A 221 19.21 -0.22 24.11
N ILE A 222 18.63 0.43 23.10
CA ILE A 222 19.32 1.33 22.16
C ILE A 222 18.63 2.70 22.12
N THR A 223 19.22 3.66 21.43
CA THR A 223 18.60 4.96 21.13
C THR A 223 17.68 4.90 19.90
N VAL A 224 16.76 5.87 19.77
CA VAL A 224 15.89 5.99 18.59
C VAL A 224 16.70 6.13 17.29
N ALA A 225 17.79 6.88 17.33
CA ALA A 225 18.67 7.10 16.18
C ALA A 225 19.38 5.80 15.71
N GLU A 226 19.57 4.84 16.60
CA GLU A 226 20.19 3.55 16.29
C GLU A 226 19.20 2.52 15.71
N LEU A 227 17.88 2.78 15.81
CA LEU A 227 16.86 1.83 15.36
C LEU A 227 17.02 1.41 13.89
N PRO A 228 17.25 2.33 12.91
CA PRO A 228 17.42 1.92 11.52
C PRO A 228 18.57 0.92 11.33
N ALA A 229 19.74 1.24 11.90
CA ALA A 229 20.91 0.36 11.82
C ALA A 229 20.69 -0.97 12.58
N TYR A 230 19.98 -0.93 13.72
CA TYR A 230 19.63 -2.13 14.47
C TYR A 230 18.68 -3.05 13.68
N TYR A 231 17.66 -2.49 13.04
CA TYR A 231 16.75 -3.26 12.20
C TYR A 231 17.43 -3.80 10.95
N ALA A 232 18.29 -3.01 10.30
CA ALA A 232 19.06 -3.45 9.15
C ALA A 232 19.89 -4.71 9.46
N LYS A 233 20.61 -4.72 10.59
CA LYS A 233 21.42 -5.87 11.07
C LYS A 233 20.64 -7.16 11.34
N ARG A 234 19.31 -7.11 11.40
CA ARG A 234 18.45 -8.29 11.58
C ARG A 234 18.07 -8.96 10.26
N THR A 235 18.37 -8.31 9.14
CA THR A 235 18.08 -8.78 7.79
C THR A 235 19.31 -9.48 7.21
N LEU A 236 19.14 -10.45 6.30
CA LEU A 236 20.27 -11.14 5.69
C LEU A 236 21.15 -10.21 4.83
N LEU A 237 20.56 -9.14 4.27
CA LEU A 237 21.29 -8.16 3.47
C LEU A 237 21.99 -7.09 4.33
N ASN A 238 21.67 -6.98 5.62
CA ASN A 238 22.15 -5.91 6.50
C ASN A 238 21.78 -4.49 6.03
N GLU A 239 20.67 -4.36 5.30
CA GLU A 239 20.24 -3.10 4.70
C GLU A 239 18.96 -2.55 5.35
N SER A 240 18.83 -1.23 5.35
CA SER A 240 17.58 -0.57 5.74
C SER A 240 16.57 -0.64 4.60
N ILE A 241 15.29 -0.83 4.93
CA ILE A 241 14.21 -0.82 3.94
C ILE A 241 13.53 0.55 3.92
N LEU A 242 13.43 1.14 2.74
CA LEU A 242 12.89 2.47 2.52
C LEU A 242 11.52 2.41 1.82
N PRO A 243 10.70 3.48 1.91
CA PRO A 243 9.44 3.57 1.18
C PRO A 243 9.57 3.32 -0.33
N VAL A 244 10.69 3.75 -0.93
CA VAL A 244 10.98 3.54 -2.36
C VAL A 244 11.15 2.07 -2.73
N ASP A 245 11.66 1.24 -1.82
CA ASP A 245 11.81 -0.21 -2.07
C ASP A 245 10.45 -0.89 -2.17
N ILE A 246 9.50 -0.46 -1.32
CA ILE A 246 8.12 -0.94 -1.38
C ILE A 246 7.43 -0.47 -2.66
N ALA A 247 7.67 0.78 -3.06
CA ALA A 247 7.17 1.34 -4.31
C ALA A 247 7.68 0.58 -5.54
N ASN A 248 8.96 0.21 -5.56
CA ASN A 248 9.57 -0.59 -6.62
C ASN A 248 8.95 -1.98 -6.72
N ALA A 249 8.68 -2.64 -5.58
CA ALA A 249 8.01 -3.94 -5.59
C ALA A 249 6.56 -3.87 -6.08
N CYS A 250 5.83 -2.83 -5.68
CA CYS A 250 4.49 -2.57 -6.22
C CYS A 250 4.54 -2.36 -7.73
N PHE A 251 5.48 -1.56 -8.21
CA PHE A 251 5.68 -1.33 -9.64
C PHE A 251 6.05 -2.62 -10.39
N ALA A 252 6.92 -3.47 -9.85
CA ALA A 252 7.26 -4.75 -10.48
C ALA A 252 6.01 -5.63 -10.70
N LEU A 253 5.05 -5.62 -9.77
CA LEU A 253 3.79 -6.35 -9.89
C LEU A 253 2.88 -5.80 -11.00
N VAL A 254 2.84 -4.48 -11.21
CA VAL A 254 1.85 -3.81 -12.08
C VAL A 254 2.43 -3.26 -13.39
N GLY A 255 3.75 -3.19 -13.53
CA GLY A 255 4.48 -2.59 -14.66
C GLY A 255 4.49 -3.41 -15.95
N GLY A 256 3.63 -4.42 -16.07
CA GLY A 256 3.43 -5.17 -17.31
C GLY A 256 4.25 -6.46 -17.49
N LEU A 257 5.25 -6.70 -16.63
CA LEU A 257 6.10 -7.91 -16.74
C LEU A 257 5.48 -9.14 -16.06
N LEU A 258 4.65 -8.93 -15.03
CA LEU A 258 4.07 -9.99 -14.20
C LEU A 258 2.57 -10.21 -14.47
N ASN A 259 2.09 -9.94 -15.69
CA ASN A 259 0.66 -9.98 -16.03
C ASN A 259 -0.03 -11.36 -15.88
N LYS A 260 0.73 -12.44 -15.71
CA LYS A 260 0.20 -13.79 -15.44
C LYS A 260 0.30 -14.20 -13.97
N SER A 261 0.68 -13.27 -13.08
CA SER A 261 0.91 -13.50 -11.66
C SER A 261 -0.20 -12.88 -10.81
N THR A 262 -0.94 -13.71 -10.08
CA THR A 262 -1.97 -13.34 -9.09
C THR A 262 -1.84 -14.25 -7.86
N GLY A 263 -2.28 -13.78 -6.70
CA GLY A 263 -2.17 -14.48 -5.41
C GLY A 263 -0.77 -14.50 -4.80
N ASN A 264 0.20 -13.79 -5.40
CA ASN A 264 1.59 -13.78 -4.94
C ASN A 264 1.80 -12.81 -3.79
N ALA A 265 2.86 -13.05 -3.03
CA ALA A 265 3.39 -12.12 -2.07
C ALA A 265 4.89 -11.89 -2.33
N ILE A 266 5.29 -10.63 -2.44
CA ILE A 266 6.69 -10.22 -2.55
C ILE A 266 7.14 -9.70 -1.20
N ASN A 267 8.14 -10.34 -0.59
CA ASN A 267 8.79 -9.82 0.61
C ASN A 267 9.78 -8.72 0.24
N VAL A 268 9.69 -7.59 0.93
CA VAL A 268 10.63 -6.47 0.86
C VAL A 268 11.08 -6.17 2.27
N ASP A 269 11.95 -7.03 2.78
CA ASP A 269 12.34 -7.10 4.19
C ASP A 269 13.85 -7.27 4.40
N GLY A 270 14.66 -7.13 3.35
CA GLY A 270 16.11 -7.36 3.44
C GLY A 270 16.50 -8.82 3.67
N GLY A 271 15.56 -9.75 3.50
CA GLY A 271 15.78 -11.18 3.69
C GLY A 271 15.60 -11.60 5.14
N VAL A 272 14.52 -11.21 5.82
CA VAL A 272 14.26 -11.75 7.16
C VAL A 272 13.86 -13.23 7.05
N ALA A 273 14.77 -14.14 7.40
CA ALA A 273 14.61 -15.58 7.18
C ALA A 273 13.32 -16.17 7.81
N ALA A 274 12.90 -15.66 8.96
CA ALA A 274 11.65 -16.07 9.60
C ALA A 274 10.40 -15.74 8.76
N GLY A 275 10.48 -14.71 7.89
CA GLY A 275 9.40 -14.24 7.03
C GLY A 275 9.34 -14.94 5.67
N PHE A 276 10.21 -15.90 5.39
CA PHE A 276 10.18 -16.65 4.14
C PHE A 276 8.87 -17.41 4.00
N LEU A 277 8.15 -17.13 2.92
CA LEU A 277 6.88 -17.79 2.60
C LEU A 277 7.18 -19.21 2.13
N ARG A 278 6.37 -20.16 2.61
CA ARG A 278 6.45 -21.59 2.27
C ARG A 278 5.09 -22.05 1.77
#